data_AF-A0A845T8T0-F1
#
_entry.id   AF-A0A845T8T0-F1
#
_cell.length_a   1.000
_cell.length_b   1.000
_cell.length_c   1.000
_cell.angle_alpha   90.00
_cell.angle_beta   90.00
_cell.angle_gamma   90.00
#
_symmetry.space_group_name_H-M   'P 1'
#
loop_
_entity.id
_entity.type
_entity.pdbx_description
1 polymer ?
#
loop_
_entity_poly.entity_id
_entity_poly.type
_entity_poly.pdbx_seq_one_letter_code
_entity_poly.pdbx_strand_id
1 'polypeptide(L)'
;MAQLPNVKLNVHPSMFDLMMAVLERNTTAEDVPTRNSAQDLMEKRMRFSRRCCGVGGKPYVSMWMYESEASELIWQLLYACIGAYEVEKEYSAELKEGGEGDTR
;
A
#
# COMPACT_ATOMS: atom_id res chain seq x y z
N MET A 1 13.93 -15.81 -13.92
CA MET A 1 13.39 -14.57 -14.51
C MET A 1 12.51 -13.92 -13.45
N ALA A 2 12.75 -12.67 -13.07
CA ALA A 2 11.87 -11.99 -12.12
C ALA A 2 10.52 -11.78 -12.80
N GLN A 3 9.46 -12.39 -12.25
CA GLN A 3 8.10 -12.18 -12.72
C GLN A 3 7.76 -10.70 -12.49
N LEU A 4 7.02 -10.07 -13.40
CA LEU A 4 6.53 -8.72 -13.13
C LEU A 4 5.37 -8.81 -12.12
N PRO A 5 5.16 -7.79 -11.27
CA PRO A 5 3.99 -7.74 -10.39
C PRO A 5 2.72 -7.94 -11.23
N ASN A 6 1.94 -8.97 -10.92
CA ASN A 6 0.81 -9.42 -11.73
C ASN A 6 -0.54 -9.00 -11.15
N VAL A 7 -0.57 -8.51 -9.90
CA VAL A 7 -1.77 -8.01 -9.25
C VAL A 7 -1.79 -6.49 -9.35
N LYS A 8 -2.84 -5.95 -9.96
CA LYS A 8 -3.15 -4.52 -9.98
C LYS A 8 -4.34 -4.26 -9.06
N LEU A 9 -4.18 -3.35 -8.11
CA LEU A 9 -5.25 -2.94 -7.20
C LEU A 9 -5.32 -1.42 -7.14
N ASN A 10 -6.51 -0.86 -7.34
CA ASN A 10 -6.80 0.55 -7.12
C ASN A 10 -7.52 0.69 -5.79
N VAL A 11 -6.96 1.51 -4.88
CA VAL A 11 -7.55 1.77 -3.56
C VAL A 11 -7.77 3.26 -3.35
N HIS A 12 -8.66 3.61 -2.41
CA HIS A 12 -8.77 4.99 -1.95
C HIS A 12 -7.47 5.40 -1.22
N PRO A 13 -7.00 6.67 -1.33
CA PRO A 13 -5.76 7.11 -0.66
C PRO A 13 -5.74 6.83 0.84
N SER A 14 -6.85 7.06 1.55
CA SER A 14 -6.92 6.76 2.99
C SER A 14 -6.75 5.27 3.33
N MET A 15 -7.13 4.37 2.43
CA MET A 15 -6.91 2.94 2.61
C MET A 15 -5.43 2.60 2.44
N PHE A 16 -4.77 3.24 1.48
CA PHE A 16 -3.32 3.14 1.33
C PHE A 16 -2.59 3.61 2.59
N ASP A 17 -2.98 4.77 3.12
CA ASP A 17 -2.39 5.33 4.34
C ASP A 17 -2.58 4.43 5.55
N LEU A 18 -3.78 3.85 5.71
CA LEU A 18 -4.07 2.88 6.76
C LEU A 18 -3.18 1.63 6.65
N MET A 19 -3.00 1.09 5.44
CA MET A 19 -2.12 -0.06 5.23
C MET A 19 -0.65 0.26 5.50
N MET A 20 -0.21 1.49 5.19
CA MET A 20 1.14 1.96 5.50
C MET A 20 1.35 2.14 7.00
N ALA A 21 0.34 2.62 7.75
CA ALA A 21 0.40 2.73 9.21
C ALA A 21 0.50 1.36 9.90
N VAL A 22 -0.22 0.35 9.41
CA VAL A 22 -0.06 -1.04 9.91
C VAL A 22 1.36 -1.55 9.71
N LEU A 23 1.93 -1.31 8.53
CA LEU A 23 3.32 -1.69 8.23
C LEU A 23 4.32 -0.94 9.10
N GLU A 24 4.14 0.37 9.27
CA GLU A 24 4.99 1.22 10.11
C GLU A 24 5.06 0.69 11.54
N ARG A 25 3.92 0.34 12.14
CA ARG A 25 3.90 -0.30 13.46
C ARG A 25 4.71 -1.60 13.47
N ASN A 26 4.56 -2.43 12.44
CA ASN A 26 5.28 -3.70 12.34
C ASN A 26 6.79 -3.52 12.15
N THR A 27 7.28 -2.36 11.69
CA THR A 27 8.73 -2.06 11.68
C THR A 27 9.33 -1.94 13.09
N THR A 28 8.50 -1.83 14.12
CA THR A 28 8.93 -1.82 15.53
C THR A 28 8.76 -3.17 16.22
N ALA A 29 8.35 -4.21 15.50
CA ALA A 29 8.20 -5.55 16.04
C ALA A 29 9.51 -6.08 16.65
N GLU A 30 9.41 -6.81 17.76
CA GLU A 30 10.56 -7.46 18.40
C GLU A 30 11.18 -8.53 17.48
N ASP A 31 10.34 -9.20 16.70
CA ASP A 31 10.74 -10.19 15.72
C ASP A 31 11.42 -9.54 14.49
N VAL A 32 12.70 -9.88 14.29
CA VAL A 32 13.54 -9.33 13.22
C VAL A 32 12.97 -9.65 11.82
N PRO A 33 12.55 -10.89 11.49
CA PRO A 33 11.90 -11.21 10.22
C PRO A 33 10.67 -10.35 9.91
N THR A 34 9.78 -10.15 10.89
CA THR A 34 8.56 -9.35 10.74
C THR A 34 8.89 -7.90 10.45
N ARG A 35 9.82 -7.33 11.24
CA ARG A 35 10.28 -5.95 11.04
C ARG A 35 10.90 -5.73 9.65
N ASN A 36 11.81 -6.61 9.23
CA ASN A 36 12.47 -6.50 7.93
C ASN A 36 11.45 -6.63 6.79
N SER A 37 10.53 -7.58 6.90
CA SER A 37 9.48 -7.79 5.91
C SER A 37 8.55 -6.58 5.81
N ALA A 38 8.22 -5.95 6.95
CA ALA A 38 7.41 -4.75 6.99
C ALA A 38 8.11 -3.57 6.29
N GLN A 39 9.40 -3.37 6.59
CA GLN A 39 10.20 -2.31 5.97
C GLN A 39 10.32 -2.51 4.45
N ASP A 40 10.63 -3.73 3.99
CA ASP A 40 10.71 -4.06 2.57
C ASP A 40 9.37 -3.80 1.84
N LEU A 41 8.24 -4.15 2.46
CA LEU A 41 6.91 -3.89 1.90
C LEU A 41 6.59 -2.39 1.83
N MET A 42 6.96 -1.60 2.84
CA MET A 42 6.77 -0.14 2.79
C MET A 42 7.56 0.47 1.63
N GLU A 43 8.84 0.14 1.51
CA GLU A 43 9.70 0.66 0.44
C GLU A 43 9.17 0.30 -0.94
N LYS A 44 8.76 -0.96 -1.14
CA LYS A 44 8.14 -1.41 -2.39
C LYS A 44 6.86 -0.65 -2.70
N ARG A 45 5.96 -0.50 -1.73
CA ARG A 45 4.68 0.20 -1.93
C ARG A 45 4.89 1.66 -2.30
N MET A 46 5.80 2.35 -1.62
CA MET A 46 6.15 3.74 -1.97
C MET A 46 6.78 3.84 -3.36
N ARG A 47 7.59 2.85 -3.75
CA ARG A 47 8.28 2.84 -5.05
C ARG A 47 7.36 2.50 -6.23
N PHE A 48 6.45 1.55 -6.07
CA PHE A 48 5.66 0.98 -7.16
C PHE A 48 4.22 1.44 -7.21
N SER A 49 3.71 2.10 -6.17
CA SER A 49 2.38 2.71 -6.19
C SER A 49 2.42 4.09 -6.81
N ARG A 50 1.30 4.51 -7.38
CA ARG A 50 1.11 5.85 -7.95
C ARG A 50 -0.17 6.47 -7.42
N ARG A 51 -0.11 7.76 -7.09
CA ARG A 51 -1.31 8.56 -6.86
C ARG A 51 -1.90 8.93 -8.22
N CYS A 52 -3.19 8.76 -8.40
CA CYS A 52 -3.85 8.98 -9.69
C CYS A 52 -5.18 9.70 -9.48
N CYS A 53 -5.65 10.38 -10.54
CA CYS A 53 -6.98 10.96 -10.61
C CYS A 53 -7.87 10.09 -11.52
N GLY A 54 -8.93 9.54 -10.94
CA GLY A 54 -9.91 8.72 -11.66
C GLY A 54 -10.97 9.56 -12.35
N VAL A 55 -11.91 8.88 -13.01
CA VAL A 55 -13.07 9.51 -13.66
C VAL A 55 -13.85 10.35 -12.64
N GLY A 56 -14.13 11.60 -12.99
CA GLY A 56 -14.79 12.56 -12.10
C GLY A 56 -13.88 13.18 -11.05
N GLY A 57 -12.55 13.11 -11.23
CA GLY A 57 -11.57 13.78 -10.36
C GLY A 57 -11.37 13.12 -9.00
N LYS A 58 -11.90 11.90 -8.80
CA LYS A 58 -11.75 11.18 -7.52
C LYS A 58 -10.33 10.60 -7.43
N PRO A 59 -9.57 10.91 -6.36
CA PRO A 59 -8.22 10.40 -6.22
C PRO A 59 -8.25 8.90 -5.87
N TYR A 60 -7.26 8.18 -6.39
CA TYR A 60 -7.00 6.78 -6.03
C TYR A 60 -5.49 6.51 -6.02
N VAL A 61 -5.10 5.42 -5.37
CA VAL A 61 -3.74 4.90 -5.44
C VAL A 61 -3.76 3.63 -6.28
N SER A 62 -2.99 3.63 -7.37
CA SER A 62 -2.75 2.48 -8.23
C SER A 62 -1.56 1.70 -7.70
N MET A 63 -1.78 0.45 -7.31
CA MET A 63 -0.75 -0.42 -6.73
C MET A 63 -0.50 -1.61 -7.65
N TRP A 64 0.79 -1.91 -7.88
CA TRP A 64 1.26 -3.12 -8.57
C TRP A 64 2.03 -3.97 -7.57
N MET A 65 1.63 -5.22 -7.41
CA MET A 65 2.21 -6.12 -6.41
C MET A 65 2.21 -7.59 -6.86
N TYR A 66 2.98 -8.42 -6.16
CA TYR A 66 2.93 -9.88 -6.32
C TYR A 66 1.75 -10.48 -5.54
N GLU A 67 1.34 -11.70 -5.89
CA GLU A 67 0.26 -12.43 -5.19
C GLU A 67 0.52 -12.60 -3.69
N SER A 68 1.78 -12.84 -3.30
CA SER A 68 2.16 -12.90 -1.88
C SER A 68 1.92 -11.57 -1.16
N GLU A 69 2.28 -10.46 -1.80
CA GLU A 69 2.09 -9.11 -1.25
C GLU A 69 0.61 -8.70 -1.19
N ALA A 70 -0.20 -9.19 -2.14
CA ALA A 70 -1.66 -9.04 -2.11
C ALA A 70 -2.29 -9.83 -0.96
N SER A 71 -1.76 -11.02 -0.66
CA SER A 71 -2.21 -11.82 0.49
C SER A 71 -1.90 -11.11 1.82
N GLU A 72 -0.70 -10.53 1.94
CA GLU A 72 -0.32 -9.71 3.10
C GLU A 72 -1.21 -8.47 3.25
N LEU A 73 -1.59 -7.86 2.12
CA LEU A 73 -2.51 -6.72 2.13
C LEU A 73 -3.87 -7.07 2.74
N ILE A 74 -4.42 -8.24 2.41
CA ILE A 74 -5.69 -8.70 2.99
C ILE A 74 -5.56 -8.83 4.51
N TRP A 75 -4.48 -9.44 5.00
CA TRP A 75 -4.24 -9.55 6.44
C TRP A 75 -4.11 -8.20 7.13
N GLN A 76 -3.42 -7.24 6.52
CA GLN A 76 -3.29 -5.89 7.07
C GLN A 76 -4.64 -5.18 7.17
N LEU A 77 -5.51 -5.31 6.16
CA LEU A 77 -6.85 -4.73 6.19
C LEU A 77 -7.72 -5.35 7.27
N LEU A 78 -7.73 -6.68 7.38
CA LEU A 78 -8.45 -7.39 8.43
C LEU A 78 -7.95 -6.98 9.82
N TYR A 79 -6.64 -6.80 9.96
CA TYR A 79 -6.02 -6.38 11.21
C TYR A 79 -6.33 -4.90 11.53
N ALA A 80 -6.39 -4.04 10.52
CA ALA A 80 -6.80 -2.64 10.68
C ALA A 80 -8.25 -2.50 11.15
N CYS A 81 -9.15 -3.42 10.77
CA CYS A 81 -10.53 -3.44 11.23
C CYS A 81 -10.70 -3.60 12.75
N ILE A 82 -9.65 -4.01 13.48
CA ILE A 82 -9.66 -4.05 14.95
C ILE A 82 -9.71 -2.62 15.55
N GLY A 83 -9.43 -1.59 14.75
CA GLY A 83 -9.53 -0.19 15.17
C GLY A 83 -8.36 0.29 16.03
N ALA A 84 -7.27 -0.48 16.07
CA ALA A 84 -6.08 -0.18 16.88
C ALA A 84 -4.99 0.60 16.11
N TYR A 85 -5.35 1.25 15.00
CA TYR A 85 -4.43 1.97 14.11
C TYR A 85 -4.92 3.38 13.88
N GLU A 86 -4.14 4.35 14.33
CA GLU A 86 -4.30 5.75 13.95
C GLU A 86 -3.38 6.05 12.77
N VAL A 87 -3.92 6.73 11.76
CA VAL A 87 -3.15 7.17 10.60
C VAL A 87 -2.57 8.54 10.93
N GLU A 88 -1.31 8.56 11.37
CA GLU A 88 -0.61 9.81 11.71
C GLU A 88 0.00 10.50 10.48
N LYS A 89 0.21 9.74 9.39
CA LYS A 89 0.92 10.19 8.20
C LYS A 89 0.14 9.87 6.91
N GLU A 90 0.05 10.86 6.02
CA GLU A 90 -0.51 10.72 4.68
C GLU A 90 0.55 10.25 3.67
N TYR A 91 0.86 8.95 3.68
CA TYR A 91 1.82 8.34 2.75
C TYR A 91 1.44 8.51 1.27
N SER A 92 0.15 8.48 0.98
CA SER A 92 -0.42 8.64 -0.35
C SER A 92 -0.09 10.01 -0.95
N ALA A 93 0.15 11.03 -0.13
CA ALA A 93 0.56 12.35 -0.58
C ALA A 93 2.01 12.43 -1.06
N GLU A 94 2.86 11.51 -0.60
CA GLU A 94 4.28 11.42 -0.99
C GLU A 94 4.50 10.56 -2.25
N LEU A 95 3.44 9.89 -2.73
CA LEU A 95 3.52 9.08 -3.94
C LEU A 95 3.72 9.94 -5.19
N LYS A 96 4.46 9.39 -6.15
CA LYS A 96 4.54 9.96 -7.49
C LYS A 96 3.16 9.92 -8.16
N GLU A 97 2.82 11.02 -8.83
CA GLU A 97 1.65 11.06 -9.70
C GLU A 97 1.78 10.01 -10.84
N GLY A 98 0.70 9.28 -11.09
CA GLY A 98 0.52 8.40 -12.23
C GLY A 98 -0.28 9.09 -13.33
N GLY A 99 -0.16 8.61 -14.56
CA GLY A 99 -0.86 9.20 -15.71
C GLY A 99 -2.38 9.17 -15.56
N GLU A 100 -3.05 10.18 -16.12
CA GLU A 100 -4.50 10.20 -16.28
C GLU A 100 -4.95 9.02 -17.18
N GLY A 101 -5.84 8.18 -16.67
CA GLY A 101 -6.64 7.30 -17.54
C GLY A 101 -6.19 5.85 -17.70
N ASP A 102 -5.81 5.16 -16.62
CA ASP A 102 -5.64 3.71 -16.67
C ASP A 102 -6.88 2.94 -16.18
N THR A 103 -8.02 3.29 -16.79
CA THR A 103 -9.22 2.45 -16.88
C THR A 103 -9.41 2.10 -18.36
N ARG A 104 -8.76 1.03 -18.80
CA ARG A 104 -9.25 0.21 -19.91
C ARG A 104 -9.93 -1.02 -19.35
#